data_AF-A0A6G0TCE2-F1
#
_entry.id   AF-A0A6G0TCE2-F1
#
_cell.length_a   1.000
_cell.length_b   1.000
_cell.length_c   1.000
_cell.angle_alpha   90.00
_cell.angle_beta   90.00
_cell.angle_gamma   90.00
#
_symmetry.space_group_name_H-M   'P 1'
#
loop_
_entity.id
_entity.type
_entity.pdbx_description
1 polymer ?
#
loop_
_entity_poly.entity_id
_entity_poly.type
_entity_poly.pdbx_seq_one_letter_code
_entity_poly.pdbx_strand_id
1 'polypeptide(L)'
;MPKVKNLNLKLKKIVKEFGENVLMTDGNIIFCKLCEIKINSDKKYNVQQHIGKEKHKEALKKLEAAKHNAVQPFIQQFCKSDFNADLCSTLVAANIPLNKLNNEHFRSFLSKYCNKTIPNESTLRKGYFDSCYTNTIAKIRDAVNGQKIWVCIDETIDSVRRNVANVIIGILKPQDVGKTYLIHTEYLEKVSHSTIFKLFDKSMHILWPNNVNHEDILLFVSDAAPYMKKAGRCIQTLYPKALHVTCLTHALYNVCEEVRAHFPKVDRLIAEMKKTFLKSVEYYYTYLNEIKSAVEEFSENAQCVNVVKELIKDQSLHSNLVYITTNFGFIPHAITQLEKRGETLAKSISMVLEAKQKLEEANGEVAKLILEKCNRIFSKNNGWTELQKVNSIHNGSVLNVNVEPYDSNDLVYMKYAPITSVDVERSFSMYKNILAPNRMSFNENNLTKYMVVNSFFNI
;
A
#
# COMPACT_ATOMS: atom_id res chain seq x y z
N MET A 1 5.55 -11.73 50.49
CA MET A 1 4.55 -12.25 49.51
C MET A 1 3.44 -11.21 49.33
N PRO A 2 3.19 -10.63 48.14
CA PRO A 2 2.10 -9.68 47.96
C PRO A 2 0.74 -10.39 47.80
N LYS A 3 -0.29 -9.77 48.38
CA LYS A 3 -1.67 -10.29 48.53
C LYS A 3 -2.43 -10.37 47.19
N VAL A 4 -2.43 -11.53 46.54
CA VAL A 4 -3.33 -11.85 45.41
C VAL A 4 -4.66 -12.42 45.91
N LYS A 5 -5.44 -11.65 46.69
CA LYS A 5 -6.80 -12.04 47.12
C LYS A 5 -7.65 -10.81 47.43
N ASN A 6 -8.36 -10.25 46.44
CA ASN A 6 -9.69 -9.62 46.61
C ASN A 6 -10.31 -8.95 45.37
N LEU A 7 -9.64 -8.90 44.20
CA LEU A 7 -10.16 -8.13 43.06
C LEU A 7 -11.50 -8.69 42.56
N ASN A 8 -11.61 -9.99 42.33
CA ASN A 8 -12.84 -10.64 41.86
C ASN A 8 -14.02 -10.43 42.83
N LEU A 9 -13.81 -10.59 44.15
CA LEU A 9 -14.83 -10.34 45.17
C LEU A 9 -15.28 -8.86 45.21
N LYS A 10 -14.33 -7.92 45.02
CA LYS A 10 -14.62 -6.48 44.94
C LYS A 10 -15.48 -6.16 43.72
N LEU A 11 -15.17 -6.71 42.55
CA LEU A 11 -15.92 -6.47 41.32
C LEU A 11 -17.33 -7.09 41.38
N LYS A 12 -17.47 -8.30 41.93
CA LYS A 12 -18.77 -8.93 42.17
C LYS A 12 -19.66 -8.12 43.11
N LYS A 13 -19.11 -7.54 44.18
CA LYS A 13 -19.85 -6.62 45.07
C LYS A 13 -20.35 -5.37 44.34
N ILE A 14 -19.51 -4.76 43.50
CA ILE A 14 -19.90 -3.59 42.71
C ILE A 14 -21.00 -3.94 41.71
N VAL A 15 -20.90 -5.07 41.01
CA VAL A 15 -21.95 -5.51 40.07
C VAL A 15 -23.28 -5.78 40.79
N LYS A 16 -23.25 -6.39 41.98
CA LYS A 16 -24.45 -6.63 42.78
C LYS A 16 -25.08 -5.32 43.27
N GLU A 17 -24.28 -4.33 43.62
CA GLU A 17 -24.74 -3.03 44.11
C GLU A 17 -25.41 -2.19 43.00
N PHE A 18 -24.83 -2.16 41.80
CA PHE A 18 -25.30 -1.32 40.69
C PHE A 18 -26.22 -2.07 39.71
N GLY A 19 -26.51 -3.35 39.97
CA GLY A 19 -27.47 -4.16 39.23
C GLY A 19 -26.85 -5.12 38.21
N GLU A 20 -27.07 -6.42 38.42
CA GLU A 20 -26.62 -7.51 37.54
C GLU A 20 -27.31 -7.49 36.15
N ASN A 21 -28.45 -6.80 36.05
CA ASN A 21 -29.16 -6.60 34.78
C ASN A 21 -28.47 -5.57 33.88
N VAL A 22 -27.60 -4.72 34.44
CA VAL A 22 -26.98 -3.59 33.74
C VAL A 22 -25.46 -3.76 33.62
N LEU A 23 -24.83 -4.35 34.64
CA LEU A 23 -23.38 -4.60 34.69
C LEU A 23 -23.08 -6.10 34.71
N MET A 24 -21.92 -6.49 34.18
CA MET A 24 -21.35 -7.83 34.33
C MET A 24 -19.85 -7.77 34.62
N THR A 25 -19.31 -8.85 35.15
CA THR A 25 -17.88 -9.01 35.39
C THR A 25 -17.42 -10.42 35.07
N ASP A 26 -16.24 -10.55 34.48
CA ASP A 26 -15.52 -11.81 34.27
C ASP A 26 -14.52 -12.11 35.41
N GLY A 27 -14.53 -11.29 36.47
CA GLY A 27 -13.59 -11.36 37.60
C GLY A 27 -12.37 -10.45 37.47
N ASN A 28 -12.12 -9.87 36.28
CA ASN A 28 -11.01 -8.96 36.00
C ASN A 28 -11.48 -7.56 35.57
N ILE A 29 -12.64 -7.45 34.90
CA ILE A 29 -13.18 -6.18 34.41
C ILE A 29 -14.67 -6.03 34.77
N ILE A 30 -15.17 -4.79 34.81
CA ILE A 30 -16.62 -4.50 34.81
C ILE A 30 -17.00 -4.02 33.42
N PHE A 31 -18.06 -4.61 32.87
CA PHE A 31 -18.61 -4.27 31.56
C PHE A 31 -20.06 -3.81 31.72
N CYS A 32 -20.42 -2.71 31.06
CA CYS A 32 -21.81 -2.26 31.00
C CYS A 32 -22.53 -2.92 29.82
N LYS A 33 -23.56 -3.70 30.11
CA LYS A 33 -24.40 -4.38 29.10
C LYS A 33 -25.15 -3.37 28.22
N LEU A 34 -25.58 -2.23 28.79
CA LEU A 34 -26.36 -1.21 28.06
C LEU A 34 -25.52 -0.29 27.19
N CYS A 35 -24.31 0.03 27.63
CA CYS A 35 -23.43 0.99 26.94
C CYS A 35 -22.33 0.32 26.12
N GLU A 36 -22.21 -1.02 26.20
CA GLU A 36 -21.22 -1.87 25.53
C GLU A 36 -19.76 -1.41 25.74
N ILE A 37 -19.43 -0.96 26.94
CA ILE A 37 -18.07 -0.50 27.26
C ILE A 37 -17.55 -1.12 28.56
N LYS A 38 -16.24 -1.37 28.56
CA LYS A 38 -15.48 -1.64 29.78
C LYS A 38 -15.44 -0.39 30.64
N ILE A 39 -15.85 -0.51 31.89
CA ILE A 39 -15.76 0.55 32.89
C ILE A 39 -14.46 0.34 33.68
N ASN A 40 -13.71 1.42 33.92
CA ASN A 40 -12.63 1.37 34.90
C ASN A 40 -13.24 1.13 36.29
N SER A 41 -12.88 0.03 36.94
CA SER A 41 -13.42 -0.39 38.23
C SER A 41 -12.42 -0.25 39.39
N ASP A 42 -11.33 0.49 39.21
CA ASP A 42 -10.31 0.71 40.24
C ASP A 42 -10.93 1.41 41.47
N LYS A 43 -11.78 2.42 41.19
CA LYS A 43 -12.59 3.15 42.16
C LYS A 43 -14.08 3.03 41.82
N LYS A 44 -14.90 2.77 42.84
CA LYS A 44 -16.37 2.67 42.74
C LYS A 44 -17.01 3.90 42.09
N TYR A 45 -16.45 5.08 42.34
CA TYR A 45 -16.88 6.35 41.74
C TYR A 45 -16.93 6.33 40.21
N ASN A 46 -16.02 5.62 39.54
CA ASN A 46 -15.98 5.55 38.08
C ASN A 46 -17.22 4.84 37.50
N VAL A 47 -17.73 3.84 38.23
CA VAL A 47 -18.97 3.11 37.87
C VAL A 47 -20.19 4.01 38.10
N GLN A 48 -20.22 4.73 39.22
CA GLN A 48 -21.28 5.70 39.50
C GLN A 48 -21.31 6.84 38.46
N GLN A 49 -20.15 7.37 38.09
CA GLN A 49 -20.05 8.40 37.06
C GLN A 49 -20.50 7.87 35.70
N HIS A 50 -20.15 6.62 35.34
CA HIS A 50 -20.62 5.99 34.12
C HIS A 50 -22.15 5.89 34.06
N ILE A 51 -22.78 5.38 35.13
CA ILE A 51 -24.24 5.22 35.22
C ILE A 51 -24.95 6.57 35.20
N GLY A 52 -24.32 7.61 35.75
CA GLY A 52 -24.84 8.98 35.73
C GLY A 52 -24.79 9.68 34.37
N LYS A 53 -24.08 9.14 33.36
CA LYS A 53 -23.98 9.77 32.03
C LYS A 53 -25.32 9.69 31.30
N GLU A 54 -25.68 10.75 30.57
CA GLU A 54 -26.91 10.81 29.75
C GLU A 54 -27.02 9.63 28.78
N LYS A 55 -25.91 9.22 28.14
CA LYS A 55 -25.85 8.02 27.29
C LYS A 55 -26.38 6.76 27.99
N HIS A 56 -26.05 6.59 29.27
CA HIS A 56 -26.50 5.44 30.06
C HIS A 56 -27.99 5.54 30.41
N LYS A 57 -28.45 6.72 30.82
CA LYS A 57 -29.86 6.98 31.15
C LYS A 57 -30.77 6.77 29.94
N GLU A 58 -30.37 7.20 28.75
CA GLU A 58 -31.11 6.96 27.51
C GLU A 58 -31.18 5.47 27.15
N ALA A 59 -30.08 4.74 27.31
CA ALA A 59 -30.05 3.29 27.05
C ALA A 59 -30.95 2.52 28.04
N LEU A 60 -30.98 2.95 29.31
CA LEU A 60 -31.85 2.38 30.33
C LEU A 60 -33.34 2.64 30.02
N LYS A 61 -33.70 3.87 29.64
CA LYS A 61 -35.06 4.22 29.18
C LYS A 61 -35.50 3.39 27.96
N LYS A 62 -34.59 3.12 27.02
CA LYS A 62 -34.87 2.24 25.86
C LYS A 62 -35.09 0.78 26.28
N LEU A 63 -34.33 0.27 27.24
CA LEU A 63 -34.52 -1.09 27.78
C LEU A 63 -35.87 -1.20 28.51
N GLU A 64 -36.24 -0.20 29.31
CA GLU A 64 -37.51 -0.14 30.02
C GLU A 64 -38.70 -0.05 29.06
N ALA A 65 -38.57 0.74 27.98
CA ALA A 65 -39.55 0.78 26.91
C ALA A 65 -39.66 -0.55 26.14
N ALA A 66 -38.56 -1.27 25.95
CA ALA A 66 -38.54 -2.58 25.29
C ALA A 66 -39.12 -3.71 26.16
N LYS A 67 -39.03 -3.61 27.49
CA LYS A 67 -39.60 -4.61 28.43
C LYS A 67 -41.13 -4.71 28.39
N HIS A 68 -41.82 -3.72 27.83
CA HIS A 68 -43.26 -3.81 27.61
C HIS A 68 -43.65 -4.75 26.46
N ASN A 69 -42.70 -5.20 25.63
CA ASN A 69 -42.93 -6.16 24.56
C ASN A 69 -41.89 -7.31 24.60
N ALA A 70 -42.33 -8.44 25.16
CA ALA A 70 -41.75 -9.79 25.09
C ALA A 70 -40.54 -10.18 25.98
N VAL A 71 -40.61 -11.45 26.38
CA VAL A 71 -39.88 -12.16 27.44
C VAL A 71 -38.73 -12.99 26.85
N GLN A 72 -37.54 -12.88 27.44
CA GLN A 72 -36.64 -13.96 27.91
C GLN A 72 -35.17 -13.49 27.95
N PRO A 73 -34.44 -13.67 29.07
CA PRO A 73 -33.01 -13.38 29.13
C PRO A 73 -32.19 -14.54 28.55
N PHE A 74 -31.77 -14.41 27.29
CA PHE A 74 -30.72 -15.24 26.72
C PHE A 74 -29.39 -14.91 27.40
N ILE A 75 -28.64 -15.94 27.81
CA ILE A 75 -27.28 -15.80 28.34
C ILE A 75 -26.40 -15.29 27.19
N GLN A 76 -26.23 -13.96 27.10
CA GLN A 76 -25.31 -13.35 26.14
C GLN A 76 -23.87 -13.59 26.60
N GLN A 77 -23.26 -14.61 26.00
CA GLN A 77 -21.86 -14.59 25.60
C GLN A 77 -21.57 -13.24 24.90
N PHE A 78 -20.38 -12.66 25.09
CA PHE A 78 -20.00 -11.31 24.60
C PHE A 78 -20.30 -11.07 23.10
N CYS A 79 -21.53 -10.71 22.73
CA CYS A 79 -21.91 -10.44 21.36
C CYS A 79 -21.56 -8.99 21.03
N LYS A 80 -20.59 -8.81 20.12
CA LYS A 80 -20.35 -7.51 19.48
C LYS A 80 -21.60 -7.12 18.69
N SER A 81 -21.95 -5.84 18.67
CA SER A 81 -23.09 -5.34 17.89
C SER A 81 -22.80 -5.44 16.40
N ASP A 82 -23.62 -6.19 15.66
CA ASP A 82 -23.51 -6.33 14.19
C ASP A 82 -23.57 -4.98 13.50
N PHE A 83 -24.47 -4.09 13.94
CA PHE A 83 -24.58 -2.73 13.42
C PHE A 83 -23.26 -1.94 13.56
N ASN A 84 -22.60 -2.03 14.71
CA ASN A 84 -21.34 -1.31 14.95
C ASN A 84 -20.20 -1.91 14.11
N ALA A 85 -20.19 -3.23 13.93
CA ALA A 85 -19.22 -3.91 13.06
C ALA A 85 -19.41 -3.48 11.60
N ASP A 86 -20.64 -3.51 11.10
CA ASP A 86 -21.00 -3.13 9.74
C ASP A 86 -20.73 -1.65 9.47
N LEU A 87 -21.08 -0.78 10.42
CA LEU A 87 -20.78 0.65 10.33
C LEU A 87 -19.27 0.90 10.28
N CYS A 88 -18.49 0.21 11.13
CA CYS A 88 -17.02 0.31 11.10
C CYS A 88 -16.45 -0.13 9.76
N SER A 89 -16.86 -1.31 9.27
CA SER A 89 -16.41 -1.85 7.99
C SER A 89 -16.80 -0.93 6.83
N THR A 90 -18.03 -0.41 6.82
CA THR A 90 -18.56 0.47 5.78
C THR A 90 -17.79 1.80 5.71
N LEU A 91 -17.54 2.44 6.86
CA LEU A 91 -16.79 3.70 6.89
C LEU A 91 -15.36 3.50 6.38
N VAL A 92 -14.69 2.42 6.76
CA VAL A 92 -13.34 2.11 6.27
C VAL A 92 -13.35 1.82 4.77
N ALA A 93 -14.29 0.98 4.30
CA ALA A 93 -14.42 0.63 2.88
C ALA A 93 -14.69 1.86 2.00
N ALA A 94 -15.59 2.74 2.44
CA ALA A 94 -15.91 4.01 1.78
C ALA A 94 -14.83 5.10 1.96
N ASN A 95 -13.70 4.77 2.58
CA ASN A 95 -12.61 5.70 2.89
C ASN A 95 -13.11 6.94 3.67
N ILE A 96 -14.07 6.76 4.58
CA ILE A 96 -14.59 7.79 5.48
C ILE A 96 -13.88 7.66 6.84
N PRO A 97 -13.21 8.71 7.34
CA PRO A 97 -12.59 8.68 8.66
C PRO A 97 -13.60 8.40 9.77
N LEU A 98 -13.26 7.51 10.71
CA LEU A 98 -14.13 7.20 11.85
C LEU A 98 -14.47 8.44 12.69
N ASN A 99 -13.60 9.47 12.72
CA ASN A 99 -13.82 10.70 13.47
C ASN A 99 -14.99 11.53 12.90
N LYS A 100 -15.45 11.26 11.68
CA LYS A 100 -16.64 11.91 11.10
C LYS A 100 -17.91 11.60 11.89
N LEU A 101 -17.95 10.50 12.65
CA LEU A 101 -19.04 10.21 13.58
C LEU A 101 -19.15 11.20 14.75
N ASN A 102 -18.12 12.03 14.98
CA ASN A 102 -18.16 13.10 15.98
C ASN A 102 -18.81 14.39 15.43
N ASN A 103 -19.05 14.49 14.12
CA ASN A 103 -19.80 15.60 13.54
C ASN A 103 -21.30 15.45 13.85
N GLU A 104 -21.90 16.47 14.46
CA GLU A 104 -23.28 16.42 14.94
C GLU A 104 -24.30 16.23 13.81
N HIS A 105 -24.11 16.86 12.65
CA HIS A 105 -25.01 16.71 11.51
C HIS A 105 -24.96 15.29 10.93
N PHE A 106 -23.75 14.75 10.71
CA PHE A 106 -23.57 13.39 10.21
C PHE A 106 -24.13 12.35 11.18
N ARG A 107 -23.86 12.53 12.48
CA ARG A 107 -24.37 11.67 13.54
C ARG A 107 -25.90 11.73 13.64
N SER A 108 -26.49 12.93 13.57
CA SER A 108 -27.94 13.12 13.61
C SER A 108 -28.63 12.50 12.40
N PHE A 109 -28.03 12.65 11.20
CA PHE A 109 -28.49 12.01 9.97
C PHE A 109 -28.55 10.48 10.13
N LEU A 110 -27.44 9.86 10.54
CA LEU A 110 -27.39 8.40 10.74
C LEU A 110 -28.36 7.96 11.83
N SER A 111 -28.44 8.68 12.95
CA SER A 111 -29.36 8.36 14.04
C SER A 111 -30.82 8.42 13.59
N LYS A 112 -31.19 9.39 12.74
CA LYS A 112 -32.54 9.57 12.21
C LYS A 112 -32.97 8.40 11.32
N TYR A 113 -32.10 7.98 10.40
CA TYR A 113 -32.48 6.97 9.39
C TYR A 113 -32.20 5.53 9.82
N CYS A 114 -31.21 5.29 10.69
CA CYS A 114 -30.89 3.93 11.14
C CYS A 114 -31.70 3.50 12.36
N ASN A 115 -32.33 4.42 13.11
CA ASN A 115 -32.99 4.12 14.40
C ASN A 115 -32.07 3.37 15.40
N LYS A 116 -30.76 3.62 15.34
CA LYS A 116 -29.74 3.01 16.21
C LYS A 116 -28.92 4.09 16.91
N THR A 117 -28.40 3.76 18.09
CA THR A 117 -27.44 4.62 18.79
C THR A 117 -26.11 4.57 18.07
N ILE A 118 -25.69 5.68 17.47
CA ILE A 118 -24.43 5.73 16.72
C ILE A 118 -23.24 5.65 17.70
N PRO A 119 -22.27 4.74 17.50
CA PRO A 119 -21.09 4.65 18.35
C PRO A 119 -20.19 5.89 18.20
N ASN A 120 -19.35 6.15 19.20
CA ASN A 120 -18.29 7.15 19.05
C ASN A 120 -17.11 6.51 18.30
N GLU A 121 -16.29 7.35 17.67
CA GLU A 121 -15.08 6.91 16.96
C GLU A 121 -14.19 5.99 17.81
N SER A 122 -13.99 6.32 19.09
CA SER A 122 -13.18 5.51 20.01
C SER A 122 -13.76 4.12 20.29
N THR A 123 -15.09 3.95 20.21
CA THR A 123 -15.77 2.67 20.39
C THR A 123 -15.49 1.77 19.19
N LEU A 124 -15.64 2.30 17.97
CA LEU A 124 -15.34 1.56 16.74
C LEU A 124 -13.86 1.18 16.66
N ARG A 125 -12.96 2.14 16.91
CA ARG A 125 -11.51 1.92 16.86
C ARG A 125 -11.05 0.83 17.84
N LYS A 126 -11.53 0.85 19.08
CA LYS A 126 -11.06 -0.09 20.13
C LYS A 126 -11.79 -1.44 20.12
N GLY A 127 -13.08 -1.45 19.76
CA GLY A 127 -13.93 -2.64 19.89
C GLY A 127 -14.08 -3.45 18.61
N TYR A 128 -14.01 -2.80 17.45
CA TYR A 128 -14.49 -3.37 16.18
C TYR A 128 -13.44 -3.39 15.08
N PHE A 129 -12.52 -2.43 15.07
CA PHE A 129 -11.54 -2.29 14.00
C PHE A 129 -10.57 -3.47 13.87
N ASP A 130 -10.09 -4.04 14.98
CA ASP A 130 -9.24 -5.25 14.95
C ASP A 130 -9.96 -6.45 14.34
N SER A 131 -11.27 -6.58 14.56
CA SER A 131 -12.09 -7.61 13.91
C SER A 131 -12.25 -7.34 12.41
N CYS A 132 -12.38 -6.09 11.99
CA CYS A 132 -12.40 -5.73 10.57
C CYS A 132 -11.09 -6.18 9.89
N TYR A 133 -9.94 -5.87 10.50
CA TYR A 133 -8.64 -6.31 9.99
C TYR A 133 -8.52 -7.84 9.91
N THR A 134 -8.88 -8.54 10.99
CA THR A 134 -8.80 -10.01 11.04
C THR A 134 -9.70 -10.65 9.98
N ASN A 135 -10.92 -10.14 9.79
CA ASN A 135 -11.85 -10.61 8.76
C ASN A 135 -11.33 -10.32 7.35
N THR A 136 -10.69 -9.16 7.13
CA THR A 136 -10.06 -8.85 5.84
C THR A 136 -8.92 -9.81 5.53
N ILE A 137 -8.02 -10.05 6.49
CA ILE A 137 -6.93 -11.03 6.33
C ILE A 137 -7.49 -12.43 6.06
N ALA A 138 -8.55 -12.86 6.77
CA ALA A 138 -9.20 -14.13 6.52
C ALA A 138 -9.70 -14.25 5.07
N LYS A 139 -10.40 -13.22 4.55
CA LYS A 139 -10.85 -13.18 3.15
C LYS A 139 -9.70 -13.24 2.15
N ILE A 140 -8.57 -12.58 2.45
CA ILE A 140 -7.37 -12.65 1.61
C ILE A 140 -6.79 -14.06 1.63
N ARG A 141 -6.67 -14.69 2.80
CA ARG A 141 -6.20 -16.07 2.94
C ARG A 141 -7.08 -17.05 2.18
N ASP A 142 -8.40 -16.91 2.26
CA ASP A 142 -9.35 -17.75 1.53
C ASP A 142 -9.15 -17.61 0.01
N ALA A 143 -8.92 -16.39 -0.48
CA ALA A 143 -8.68 -16.13 -1.90
C ALA A 143 -7.33 -16.68 -2.40
N VAL A 144 -6.31 -16.70 -1.53
CA VAL A 144 -4.94 -17.16 -1.85
C VAL A 144 -4.77 -18.66 -1.64
N ASN A 145 -5.67 -19.31 -0.90
CA ASN A 145 -5.54 -20.73 -0.57
C ASN A 145 -5.44 -21.61 -1.82
N GLY A 146 -4.36 -22.40 -1.91
CA GLY A 146 -4.06 -23.26 -3.06
C GLY A 146 -3.74 -22.51 -4.36
N GLN A 147 -3.43 -21.22 -4.29
CA GLN A 147 -3.03 -20.41 -5.45
C GLN A 147 -1.54 -20.13 -5.44
N LYS A 148 -0.93 -20.09 -6.63
CA LYS A 148 0.41 -19.53 -6.83
C LYS A 148 0.37 -18.01 -6.70
N ILE A 149 1.39 -17.41 -6.10
CA ILE A 149 1.47 -15.96 -5.89
C ILE A 149 2.80 -15.37 -6.30
N TRP A 150 2.77 -14.06 -6.54
CA TRP A 150 3.93 -13.19 -6.54
C TRP A 150 3.87 -12.24 -5.34
N VAL A 151 5.03 -11.80 -4.88
CA VAL A 151 5.20 -10.85 -3.78
C VAL A 151 5.97 -9.65 -4.28
N CYS A 152 5.56 -8.45 -3.91
CA CYS A 152 6.33 -7.24 -4.16
C CYS A 152 6.52 -6.45 -2.88
N ILE A 153 7.74 -5.97 -2.67
CA ILE A 153 8.11 -5.11 -1.55
C ILE A 153 8.77 -3.86 -2.11
N ASP A 154 8.33 -2.73 -1.60
CA ASP A 154 8.95 -1.44 -1.87
C ASP A 154 8.94 -0.61 -0.59
N GLU A 155 9.83 0.37 -0.51
CA GLU A 155 9.93 1.31 0.60
C GLU A 155 9.68 2.74 0.16
N THR A 156 9.16 3.52 1.10
CA THR A 156 9.03 4.95 0.95
C THR A 156 9.39 5.66 2.25
N ILE A 157 9.54 6.98 2.17
CA ILE A 157 9.75 7.83 3.34
C ILE A 157 8.49 8.67 3.53
N ASP A 158 7.87 8.58 4.72
CA ASP A 158 6.68 9.35 5.03
C ASP A 158 6.98 10.84 5.28
N SER A 159 5.93 11.66 5.45
CA SER A 159 6.06 13.11 5.68
C SER A 159 6.81 13.48 6.97
N VAL A 160 7.02 12.53 7.88
CA VAL A 160 7.73 12.69 9.15
C VAL A 160 9.11 11.97 9.10
N ARG A 161 9.59 11.64 7.89
CA ARG A 161 10.89 11.01 7.62
C ARG A 161 11.07 9.61 8.21
N ARG A 162 9.99 8.85 8.38
CA ARG A 162 10.07 7.44 8.77
C ARG A 162 10.06 6.56 7.53
N ASN A 163 10.85 5.49 7.53
CA ASN A 163 10.81 4.51 6.46
C ASN A 163 9.57 3.62 6.64
N VAL A 164 8.79 3.48 5.59
CA VAL A 164 7.60 2.63 5.54
C VAL A 164 7.78 1.66 4.39
N ALA A 165 7.61 0.37 4.67
CA ALA A 165 7.65 -0.68 3.67
C ALA A 165 6.27 -1.29 3.52
N ASN A 166 5.85 -1.50 2.27
CA ASN A 166 4.59 -2.14 1.94
C ASN A 166 4.85 -3.49 1.29
N VAL A 167 4.04 -4.48 1.65
CA VAL A 167 4.09 -5.82 1.08
C VAL A 167 2.79 -6.11 0.37
N ILE A 168 2.87 -6.23 -0.95
CA ILE A 168 1.76 -6.64 -1.81
C ILE A 168 2.00 -8.07 -2.26
N ILE A 169 0.90 -8.80 -2.37
CA ILE A 169 0.86 -10.06 -3.09
C ILE A 169 -0.11 -9.96 -4.26
N GLY A 170 0.11 -10.78 -5.28
CA GLY A 170 -0.89 -11.01 -6.31
C GLY A 170 -1.01 -12.48 -6.63
N ILE A 171 -2.24 -12.91 -6.92
CA ILE A 171 -2.52 -14.27 -7.36
C ILE A 171 -2.02 -14.40 -8.81
N LEU A 172 -1.31 -15.48 -9.11
CA LEU A 172 -0.98 -15.87 -10.47
C LEU A 172 -2.07 -16.82 -10.97
N LYS A 173 -2.65 -16.53 -12.14
CA LYS A 173 -3.64 -17.40 -12.79
C LYS A 173 -3.18 -17.72 -14.22
N PRO A 174 -3.55 -18.89 -14.77
CA PRO A 174 -3.13 -19.28 -16.11
C PRO A 174 -3.71 -18.44 -17.24
N GLN A 175 -4.97 -17.99 -17.11
CA GLN A 175 -5.70 -17.37 -18.22
C GLN A 175 -6.16 -15.94 -17.96
N ASP A 176 -6.12 -15.48 -16.70
CA ASP A 176 -6.65 -14.18 -16.29
C ASP A 176 -5.66 -13.42 -15.41
N VAL A 177 -5.89 -12.12 -15.29
CA VAL A 177 -5.22 -11.30 -14.28
C VAL A 177 -5.72 -11.71 -12.89
N GLY A 178 -4.81 -12.10 -12.01
CA GLY A 178 -5.16 -12.39 -10.63
C GLY A 178 -5.30 -11.12 -9.78
N LYS A 179 -6.05 -11.24 -8.68
CA LYS A 179 -6.28 -10.11 -7.78
C LYS A 179 -5.04 -9.85 -6.91
N THR A 180 -4.78 -8.57 -6.66
CA THR A 180 -3.68 -8.09 -5.82
C THR A 180 -4.17 -7.63 -4.46
N TYR A 181 -3.35 -7.79 -3.43
CA TYR A 181 -3.69 -7.43 -2.05
C TYR A 181 -2.47 -6.82 -1.35
N LEU A 182 -2.65 -5.66 -0.70
CA LEU A 182 -1.73 -5.19 0.33
C LEU A 182 -1.98 -6.00 1.61
N ILE A 183 -1.00 -6.77 2.05
CA ILE A 183 -1.16 -7.69 3.19
C ILE A 183 -0.49 -7.18 4.45
N HIS A 184 0.52 -6.33 4.29
CA HIS A 184 1.28 -5.83 5.43
C HIS A 184 1.94 -4.49 5.09
N THR A 185 2.01 -3.64 6.11
CA THR A 185 2.74 -2.38 6.10
C THR A 185 3.57 -2.35 7.38
N GLU A 186 4.85 -2.00 7.28
CA GLU A 186 5.74 -1.94 8.43
C GLU A 186 6.59 -0.67 8.43
N TYR A 187 6.67 -0.05 9.60
CA TYR A 187 7.60 1.04 9.86
C TYR A 187 8.97 0.46 10.18
N LEU A 188 9.99 0.86 9.43
CA LEU A 188 11.35 0.35 9.57
C LEU A 188 12.27 1.42 10.16
N GLU A 189 12.94 1.12 11.27
CA GLU A 189 13.97 1.99 11.83
C GLU A 189 15.13 2.18 10.85
N LYS A 190 15.52 1.10 10.15
CA LYS A 190 16.56 1.10 9.14
C LYS A 190 16.19 0.17 8.00
N VAL A 191 16.48 0.58 6.77
CA VAL A 191 16.33 -0.24 5.58
C VAL A 191 17.63 -0.99 5.30
N SER A 192 17.54 -2.31 5.17
CA SER A 192 18.65 -3.22 4.90
C SER A 192 18.14 -4.53 4.32
N HIS A 193 18.99 -5.29 3.64
CA HIS A 193 18.64 -6.62 3.15
C HIS A 193 18.02 -7.56 4.22
N SER A 194 18.53 -7.52 5.45
CA SER A 194 18.04 -8.32 6.57
C SER A 194 16.67 -7.88 7.07
N THR A 195 16.38 -6.57 7.06
CA THR A 195 15.07 -6.07 7.48
C THR A 195 14.02 -6.38 6.42
N ILE A 196 14.36 -6.31 5.13
CA ILE A 196 13.48 -6.72 4.04
C ILE A 196 13.22 -8.22 4.08
N PHE A 197 14.26 -9.04 4.29
CA PHE A 197 14.09 -10.48 4.46
C PHE A 197 13.11 -10.80 5.61
N LYS A 198 13.30 -10.18 6.79
CA LYS A 198 12.39 -10.37 7.94
C LYS A 198 10.97 -9.90 7.64
N LEU A 199 10.82 -8.79 6.92
CA LEU A 199 9.53 -8.25 6.51
C LEU A 199 8.80 -9.23 5.58
N PHE A 200 9.51 -9.76 4.58
CA PHE A 200 8.99 -10.78 3.68
C PHE A 200 8.51 -12.01 4.46
N ASP A 201 9.38 -12.58 5.29
CA ASP A 201 9.09 -13.78 6.05
C ASP A 201 7.91 -13.60 7.01
N LYS A 202 7.87 -12.49 7.76
CA LYS A 202 6.74 -12.13 8.62
C LYS A 202 5.43 -11.99 7.83
N SER A 203 5.49 -11.45 6.62
CA SER A 203 4.31 -11.29 5.76
C SER A 203 3.78 -12.63 5.26
N MET A 204 4.68 -13.58 4.98
CA MET A 204 4.27 -14.94 4.62
C MET A 204 3.59 -15.65 5.81
N HIS A 205 4.06 -15.43 7.04
CA HIS A 205 3.38 -15.94 8.25
C HIS A 205 2.03 -15.24 8.51
N ILE A 206 1.83 -14.00 8.05
CA ILE A 206 0.51 -13.35 8.06
C ILE A 206 -0.45 -14.08 7.12
N LEU A 207 -0.01 -14.58 5.97
CA LEU A 207 -0.85 -15.37 5.08
C LEU A 207 -1.06 -16.79 5.62
N TRP A 208 0.01 -17.44 6.05
CA TRP A 208 0.02 -18.82 6.49
C TRP A 208 0.54 -18.94 7.93
N PRO A 209 -0.32 -18.76 8.94
CA PRO A 209 0.10 -18.71 10.33
C PRO A 209 0.59 -20.06 10.90
N ASN A 210 0.19 -21.18 10.28
CA ASN A 210 0.54 -22.51 10.75
C ASN A 210 1.77 -23.08 10.04
N ASN A 211 1.79 -23.01 8.71
CA ASN A 211 2.89 -23.49 7.89
C ASN A 211 2.93 -22.72 6.57
N VAL A 212 4.04 -22.01 6.32
CA VAL A 212 4.22 -21.21 5.11
C VAL A 212 4.31 -22.12 3.90
N ASN A 213 3.57 -21.80 2.82
CA ASN A 213 3.66 -22.54 1.58
C ASN A 213 4.77 -21.99 0.69
N HIS A 214 5.99 -22.50 0.87
CA HIS A 214 7.17 -22.06 0.13
C HIS A 214 7.06 -22.33 -1.38
N GLU A 215 6.34 -23.38 -1.78
CA GLU A 215 6.20 -23.82 -3.18
C GLU A 215 5.23 -22.98 -4.00
N ASP A 216 4.36 -22.22 -3.34
CA ASP A 216 3.36 -21.38 -4.01
C ASP A 216 3.85 -19.95 -4.24
N ILE A 217 5.03 -19.58 -3.74
CA ILE A 217 5.61 -18.26 -3.91
C ILE A 217 6.59 -18.30 -5.09
N LEU A 218 6.15 -17.85 -6.26
CA LEU A 218 6.93 -18.00 -7.48
C LEU A 218 7.76 -16.75 -7.83
N LEU A 219 7.32 -15.56 -7.44
CA LEU A 219 8.03 -14.33 -7.81
C LEU A 219 8.20 -13.41 -6.61
N PHE A 220 9.38 -12.79 -6.53
CA PHE A 220 9.63 -11.65 -5.69
C PHE A 220 10.05 -10.47 -6.55
N VAL A 221 9.25 -9.40 -6.55
CA VAL A 221 9.52 -8.17 -7.30
C VAL A 221 9.94 -7.05 -6.33
N SER A 222 10.97 -6.30 -6.69
CA SER A 222 11.44 -5.16 -5.90
C SER A 222 12.13 -4.13 -6.77
N ASP A 223 12.60 -3.02 -6.18
CA ASP A 223 13.54 -2.13 -6.85
C ASP A 223 14.89 -2.81 -7.15
N ALA A 224 15.78 -2.09 -7.84
CA ALA A 224 17.10 -2.57 -8.22
C ALA A 224 18.22 -2.20 -7.22
N ALA A 225 17.88 -1.69 -6.03
CA ALA A 225 18.85 -1.26 -5.04
C ALA A 225 19.76 -2.42 -4.59
N PRO A 226 21.03 -2.16 -4.26
CA PRO A 226 21.96 -3.23 -3.88
C PRO A 226 21.48 -4.07 -2.68
N TYR A 227 20.83 -3.46 -1.70
CA TYR A 227 20.31 -4.18 -0.54
C TYR A 227 19.08 -5.04 -0.91
N MET A 228 18.24 -4.61 -1.86
CA MET A 228 17.12 -5.39 -2.38
C MET A 228 17.60 -6.62 -3.16
N LYS A 229 18.60 -6.45 -4.03
CA LYS A 229 19.25 -7.57 -4.72
C LYS A 229 19.86 -8.57 -3.75
N LYS A 230 20.46 -8.08 -2.67
CA LYS A 230 20.98 -8.96 -1.61
C LYS A 230 19.84 -9.66 -0.85
N ALA A 231 18.74 -8.95 -0.55
CA ALA A 231 17.56 -9.53 0.08
C ALA A 231 16.94 -10.64 -0.79
N GLY A 232 16.74 -10.38 -2.08
CA GLY A 232 16.18 -11.34 -3.04
C GLY A 232 16.97 -12.65 -3.09
N ARG A 233 18.31 -12.59 -3.11
CA ARG A 233 19.16 -13.79 -3.03
C ARG A 233 18.97 -14.56 -1.72
N CYS A 234 18.89 -13.86 -0.59
CA CYS A 234 18.64 -14.48 0.72
C CYS A 234 17.24 -15.11 0.79
N ILE A 235 16.22 -14.43 0.25
CA ILE A 235 14.85 -14.95 0.15
C ILE A 235 14.85 -16.22 -0.69
N GLN A 236 15.47 -16.21 -1.88
CA GLN A 236 15.58 -17.38 -2.74
C GLN A 236 16.26 -18.58 -2.07
N THR A 237 17.12 -18.37 -1.07
CA THR A 237 17.74 -19.48 -0.33
C THR A 237 16.72 -20.24 0.53
N LEU A 238 15.71 -19.54 1.07
CA LEU A 238 14.65 -20.12 1.92
C LEU A 238 13.32 -20.33 1.18
N TYR A 239 13.17 -19.69 0.03
CA TYR A 239 12.03 -19.78 -0.86
C TYR A 239 12.55 -20.04 -2.29
N PRO A 240 12.99 -21.29 -2.59
CA PRO A 240 13.72 -21.60 -3.82
C PRO A 240 12.99 -21.21 -5.09
N LYS A 241 11.66 -21.31 -5.09
CA LYS A 241 10.81 -20.94 -6.23
C LYS A 241 10.57 -19.43 -6.39
N ALA A 242 10.88 -18.61 -5.38
CA ALA A 242 10.60 -17.17 -5.40
C ALA A 242 11.65 -16.40 -6.22
N LEU A 243 11.58 -16.49 -7.56
CA LEU A 243 12.51 -15.81 -8.45
C LEU A 243 12.52 -14.31 -8.20
N HIS A 244 13.70 -13.75 -7.90
CA HIS A 244 13.86 -12.31 -7.70
C HIS A 244 13.97 -11.58 -9.03
N VAL A 245 13.03 -10.64 -9.26
CA VAL A 245 12.97 -9.78 -10.44
C VAL A 245 13.05 -8.33 -9.99
N THR A 246 14.01 -7.57 -10.53
CA THR A 246 14.04 -6.12 -10.27
C THR A 246 13.13 -5.37 -11.23
N CYS A 247 12.41 -4.37 -10.72
CA CYS A 247 11.42 -3.60 -11.47
C CYS A 247 12.00 -2.97 -12.74
N LEU A 248 11.38 -3.26 -13.88
CA LEU A 248 11.83 -2.74 -15.18
C LEU A 248 11.41 -1.29 -15.43
N THR A 249 10.33 -0.82 -14.81
CA THR A 249 10.00 0.61 -14.82
C THR A 249 11.12 1.41 -14.16
N HIS A 250 11.60 0.97 -12.99
CA HIS A 250 12.77 1.54 -12.33
C HIS A 250 14.06 1.41 -13.15
N ALA A 251 14.22 0.32 -13.90
CA ALA A 251 15.34 0.17 -14.82
C ALA A 251 15.33 1.25 -15.92
N LEU A 252 14.18 1.50 -16.54
CA LEU A 252 14.04 2.57 -17.54
C LEU A 252 14.17 3.96 -16.93
N TYR A 253 13.65 4.19 -15.72
CA TYR A 253 13.91 5.44 -14.99
C TYR A 253 15.41 5.68 -14.77
N ASN A 254 16.18 4.64 -14.41
CA ASN A 254 17.63 4.78 -14.27
C ASN A 254 18.34 5.10 -15.59
N VAL A 255 17.79 4.66 -16.73
CA VAL A 255 18.26 5.07 -18.06
C VAL A 255 17.94 6.54 -18.30
N CYS A 256 16.72 6.99 -17.96
CA CYS A 256 16.33 8.40 -18.03
C CYS A 256 17.23 9.31 -17.19
N GLU A 257 17.59 8.91 -15.97
CA GLU A 257 18.51 9.68 -15.13
C GLU A 257 19.91 9.78 -15.76
N GLU A 258 20.35 8.76 -16.51
CA GLU A 258 21.59 8.86 -17.30
C GLU A 258 21.46 9.88 -18.44
N VAL A 259 20.32 9.89 -19.15
CA VAL A 259 20.04 10.91 -20.16
C VAL A 259 20.14 12.30 -19.54
N ARG A 260 19.49 12.51 -18.39
CA ARG A 260 19.52 13.79 -17.65
C ARG A 260 20.93 14.26 -17.33
N ALA A 261 21.77 13.35 -16.84
CA ALA A 261 23.14 13.65 -16.46
C ALA A 261 23.98 14.18 -17.63
N HIS A 262 23.67 13.76 -18.87
CA HIS A 262 24.35 14.24 -20.08
C HIS A 262 23.82 15.57 -20.62
N PHE A 263 22.65 16.06 -20.15
CA PHE A 263 22.03 17.30 -20.62
C PHE A 263 21.74 18.29 -19.47
N PRO A 264 22.77 18.77 -18.74
CA PRO A 264 22.61 19.59 -17.54
C PRO A 264 21.85 20.91 -17.77
N LYS A 265 21.91 21.48 -18.97
CA LYS A 265 21.16 22.71 -19.31
C LYS A 265 19.65 22.45 -19.41
N VAL A 266 19.28 21.33 -20.04
CA VAL A 266 17.87 20.90 -20.15
C VAL A 266 17.34 20.49 -18.77
N ASP A 267 18.14 19.76 -18.00
CA ASP A 267 17.80 19.38 -16.63
C ASP A 267 17.60 20.60 -15.72
N ARG A 268 18.51 21.58 -15.80
CA ARG A 268 18.39 22.85 -15.09
C ARG A 268 17.15 23.62 -15.49
N LEU A 269 16.85 23.74 -16.79
CA LEU A 269 15.63 24.41 -17.27
C LEU A 269 14.36 23.80 -16.64
N ILE A 270 14.29 22.46 -16.61
CA ILE A 270 13.13 21.77 -16.07
C ILE A 270 13.05 21.92 -14.54
N ALA A 271 14.19 21.88 -13.84
CA ALA A 271 14.26 22.06 -12.40
C ALA A 271 13.81 23.46 -11.96
N GLU A 272 14.26 24.52 -12.63
CA GLU A 272 13.88 25.92 -12.33
C GLU A 272 12.37 26.14 -12.49
N MET A 273 11.75 25.40 -13.41
CA MET A 273 10.32 25.47 -13.67
C MET A 273 9.48 24.49 -12.82
N LYS A 274 10.12 23.78 -11.87
CA LYS A 274 9.52 22.82 -10.94
C LYS A 274 8.70 21.71 -11.61
N LYS A 275 9.10 21.24 -12.80
CA LYS A 275 8.41 20.14 -13.49
C LYS A 275 9.20 18.83 -13.43
N THR A 276 8.51 17.70 -13.64
CA THR A 276 9.10 16.35 -13.64
C THR A 276 9.79 16.07 -14.99
N PHE A 277 11.11 15.85 -15.01
CA PHE A 277 11.95 15.83 -16.22
C PHE A 277 11.32 15.20 -17.48
N LEU A 278 10.84 13.96 -17.40
CA LEU A 278 10.53 13.14 -18.56
C LEU A 278 9.30 13.58 -19.38
N LYS A 279 8.18 13.92 -18.73
CA LYS A 279 7.02 14.51 -19.42
C LYS A 279 7.26 15.97 -19.79
N SER A 280 8.33 16.56 -19.25
CA SER A 280 8.62 17.97 -19.41
C SER A 280 9.44 18.27 -20.65
N VAL A 281 10.38 17.39 -21.07
CA VAL A 281 11.22 17.67 -22.23
C VAL A 281 10.37 17.87 -23.50
N GLU A 282 9.44 16.97 -23.78
CA GLU A 282 8.53 17.09 -24.93
C GLU A 282 7.69 18.36 -24.83
N TYR A 283 7.14 18.66 -23.65
CA TYR A 283 6.43 19.92 -23.40
C TYR A 283 7.29 21.16 -23.69
N TYR A 284 8.54 21.19 -23.19
CA TYR A 284 9.44 22.32 -23.40
C TYR A 284 9.90 22.43 -24.86
N TYR A 285 10.04 21.31 -25.56
CA TYR A 285 10.32 21.32 -26.99
C TYR A 285 9.13 21.89 -27.78
N THR A 286 7.91 21.42 -27.51
CA THR A 286 6.69 21.86 -28.22
C THR A 286 6.37 23.33 -27.96
N TYR A 287 6.51 23.80 -26.71
CA TYR A 287 6.09 25.14 -26.31
C TYR A 287 7.25 26.09 -26.04
N LEU A 288 8.46 25.83 -26.57
CA LEU A 288 9.65 26.61 -26.23
C LEU A 288 9.47 28.09 -26.56
N ASN A 289 8.84 28.39 -27.70
CA ASN A 289 8.67 29.76 -28.19
C ASN A 289 7.64 30.54 -27.38
N GLU A 290 6.54 29.89 -27.02
CA GLU A 290 5.49 30.44 -26.15
C GLU A 290 6.04 30.69 -24.75
N ILE A 291 6.83 29.74 -24.22
CA ILE A 291 7.52 29.89 -22.93
C ILE A 291 8.53 31.02 -23.00
N LYS A 292 9.29 31.14 -24.09
CA LYS A 292 10.23 32.24 -24.30
C LYS A 292 9.51 33.58 -24.25
N SER A 293 8.43 33.74 -25.01
CA SER A 293 7.63 34.96 -25.02
C SER A 293 7.10 35.29 -23.62
N ALA A 294 6.52 34.32 -22.92
CA ALA A 294 5.99 34.52 -21.58
C ALA A 294 7.11 34.87 -20.57
N VAL A 295 8.26 34.21 -20.64
CA VAL A 295 9.39 34.45 -19.74
C VAL A 295 9.99 35.84 -19.94
N GLU A 296 10.02 36.34 -21.18
CA GLU A 296 10.49 37.69 -21.53
C GLU A 296 9.65 38.80 -20.87
N GLU A 297 8.34 38.58 -20.70
CA GLU A 297 7.41 39.52 -20.04
C GLU A 297 7.62 39.65 -18.52
N PHE A 298 8.26 38.67 -17.86
CA PHE A 298 8.51 38.75 -16.42
C PHE A 298 9.65 39.72 -16.08
N SER A 299 9.48 40.48 -14.99
CA SER A 299 10.54 41.28 -14.41
C SER A 299 11.65 40.40 -13.80
N GLU A 300 12.89 40.88 -13.87
CA GLU A 300 14.11 40.15 -13.45
C GLU A 300 14.29 40.07 -11.92
N ASN A 301 13.22 40.29 -11.15
CA ASN A 301 13.24 40.34 -9.69
C ASN A 301 13.40 38.95 -9.06
N ALA A 302 13.08 37.88 -9.80
CA ALA A 302 13.22 36.50 -9.34
C ALA A 302 14.41 35.81 -10.02
N GLN A 303 15.30 35.22 -9.21
CA GLN A 303 16.51 34.55 -9.70
C GLN A 303 16.20 33.43 -10.72
N CYS A 304 15.11 32.68 -10.54
CA CYS A 304 14.69 31.64 -11.47
C CYS A 304 14.35 32.21 -12.86
N VAL A 305 13.73 33.39 -12.94
CA VAL A 305 13.40 34.06 -14.22
C VAL A 305 14.68 34.41 -14.97
N ASN A 306 15.69 34.92 -14.27
CA ASN A 306 16.97 35.28 -14.89
C ASN A 306 17.70 34.05 -15.44
N VAL A 307 17.74 32.97 -14.65
CA VAL A 307 18.34 31.70 -15.08
C VAL A 307 17.63 31.13 -16.31
N VAL A 308 16.29 31.15 -16.34
CA VAL A 308 15.52 30.66 -17.49
C VAL A 308 15.76 31.54 -18.73
N LYS A 309 15.80 32.87 -18.59
CA LYS A 309 16.13 33.79 -19.69
C LYS A 309 17.52 33.51 -20.28
N GLU A 310 18.52 33.26 -19.44
CA GLU A 310 19.87 32.90 -19.90
C GLU A 310 19.88 31.55 -20.63
N LEU A 311 19.22 30.53 -20.07
CA LEU A 311 19.16 29.20 -20.68
C LEU A 311 18.47 29.22 -22.05
N ILE A 312 17.37 29.95 -22.20
CA ILE A 312 16.60 30.03 -23.45
C ILE A 312 17.40 30.73 -24.56
N LYS A 313 18.30 31.65 -24.23
CA LYS A 313 19.19 32.31 -25.21
C LYS A 313 20.29 31.39 -25.74
N ASP A 314 20.56 30.28 -25.07
CA ASP A 314 21.61 29.35 -25.44
C ASP A 314 21.17 28.44 -26.61
N GLN A 315 21.81 28.60 -27.77
CA GLN A 315 21.51 27.80 -28.97
C GLN A 315 21.70 26.29 -28.77
N SER A 316 22.61 25.88 -27.86
CA SER A 316 22.83 24.48 -27.54
C SER A 316 21.65 23.86 -26.78
N LEU A 317 20.87 24.66 -26.03
CA LEU A 317 19.66 24.18 -25.36
C LEU A 317 18.64 23.66 -26.38
N HIS A 318 18.41 24.42 -27.46
CA HIS A 318 17.46 24.01 -28.50
C HIS A 318 17.92 22.73 -29.19
N SER A 319 19.21 22.64 -29.55
CA SER A 319 19.79 21.45 -30.16
C SER A 319 19.69 20.23 -29.24
N ASN A 320 19.92 20.40 -27.94
CA ASN A 320 19.76 19.35 -26.94
C ASN A 320 18.30 18.91 -26.79
N LEU A 321 17.34 19.85 -26.75
CA LEU A 321 15.91 19.53 -26.67
C LEU A 321 15.45 18.72 -27.89
N VAL A 322 15.88 19.11 -29.10
CA VAL A 322 15.61 18.37 -30.33
C VAL A 322 16.21 16.96 -30.24
N TYR A 323 17.49 16.85 -29.90
CA TYR A 323 18.18 15.57 -29.80
C TYR A 323 17.53 14.62 -28.79
N ILE A 324 17.19 15.11 -27.59
CA ILE A 324 16.54 14.29 -26.56
C ILE A 324 15.15 13.86 -27.01
N THR A 325 14.35 14.78 -27.57
CA THR A 325 12.98 14.47 -27.98
C THR A 325 12.97 13.44 -29.11
N THR A 326 13.86 13.59 -30.10
CA THR A 326 13.98 12.66 -31.23
C THR A 326 14.51 11.28 -30.82
N ASN A 327 15.52 11.22 -29.95
CA ASN A 327 16.22 9.95 -29.65
C ASN A 327 15.75 9.26 -28.36
N PHE A 328 15.13 9.97 -27.42
CA PHE A 328 14.76 9.44 -26.10
C PHE A 328 13.32 9.76 -25.69
N GLY A 329 12.55 10.48 -26.51
CA GLY A 329 11.15 10.83 -26.24
C GLY A 329 10.21 9.64 -26.10
N PHE A 330 10.61 8.45 -26.57
CA PHE A 330 9.84 7.21 -26.39
C PHE A 330 9.93 6.62 -24.97
N ILE A 331 10.99 6.90 -24.20
CA ILE A 331 11.20 6.27 -22.88
C ILE A 331 10.07 6.62 -21.89
N PRO A 332 9.65 7.90 -21.74
CA PRO A 332 8.49 8.26 -20.91
C PRO A 332 7.21 7.51 -21.31
N HIS A 333 7.00 7.29 -22.62
CA HIS A 333 5.85 6.55 -23.12
C HIS A 333 5.94 5.07 -22.70
N ALA A 334 7.10 4.43 -22.88
CA ALA A 334 7.33 3.05 -22.46
C ALA A 334 7.09 2.86 -20.95
N ILE A 335 7.60 3.76 -20.11
CA ILE A 335 7.37 3.78 -18.67
C ILE A 335 5.87 3.86 -18.35
N THR A 336 5.16 4.83 -18.92
CA THR A 336 3.72 5.04 -18.68
C THR A 336 2.89 3.81 -19.08
N GLN A 337 3.29 3.12 -20.14
CA GLN A 337 2.64 1.90 -20.57
C GLN A 337 2.94 0.73 -19.62
N LEU A 338 4.19 0.59 -19.16
CA LEU A 338 4.59 -0.45 -18.19
C LEU A 338 3.96 -0.26 -16.82
N GLU A 339 3.52 0.96 -16.50
CA GLU A 339 2.75 1.22 -15.29
C GLU A 339 1.32 0.68 -15.37
N LYS A 340 0.75 0.41 -16.56
CA LYS A 340 -0.63 -0.10 -16.69
C LYS A 340 -0.79 -1.49 -16.06
N ARG A 341 -2.00 -1.75 -15.53
CA ARG A 341 -2.33 -3.04 -14.90
C ARG A 341 -2.86 -4.05 -15.90
N GLY A 342 -2.66 -5.32 -15.58
CA GLY A 342 -3.35 -6.44 -16.23
C GLY A 342 -2.85 -6.80 -17.62
N GLU A 343 -1.67 -6.29 -18.00
CA GLU A 343 -1.02 -6.67 -19.25
C GLU A 343 -0.37 -8.06 -19.11
N THR A 344 -0.29 -8.80 -20.22
CA THR A 344 0.39 -10.10 -20.26
C THR A 344 1.91 -9.91 -20.18
N LEU A 345 2.60 -10.93 -19.67
CA LEU A 345 4.06 -10.98 -19.66
C LEU A 345 4.65 -10.72 -21.05
N ALA A 346 4.05 -11.32 -22.09
CA ALA A 346 4.48 -11.14 -23.48
C ALA A 346 4.42 -9.68 -23.94
N LYS A 347 3.33 -8.98 -23.64
CA LYS A 347 3.17 -7.58 -24.04
C LYS A 347 4.08 -6.66 -23.23
N SER A 348 4.23 -6.91 -21.93
CA SER A 348 5.16 -6.14 -21.10
C SER A 348 6.62 -6.34 -21.54
N ILE A 349 7.01 -7.57 -21.91
CA ILE A 349 8.34 -7.85 -22.48
C ILE A 349 8.53 -7.16 -23.83
N SER A 350 7.55 -7.25 -24.74
CA SER A 350 7.68 -6.65 -26.07
C SER A 350 7.89 -5.14 -25.99
N MET A 351 7.22 -4.45 -25.07
CA MET A 351 7.39 -3.02 -24.83
C MET A 351 8.80 -2.66 -24.35
N VAL A 352 9.39 -3.48 -23.47
CA VAL A 352 10.76 -3.28 -22.98
C VAL A 352 11.77 -3.52 -24.10
N LEU A 353 11.54 -4.55 -24.93
CA LEU A 353 12.40 -4.86 -26.07
C LEU A 353 12.31 -3.79 -27.16
N GLU A 354 11.12 -3.25 -27.44
CA GLU A 354 10.95 -2.12 -28.36
C GLU A 354 11.68 -0.88 -27.85
N ALA A 355 11.58 -0.58 -26.55
CA ALA A 355 12.32 0.53 -25.95
C ALA A 355 13.84 0.32 -26.06
N LYS A 356 14.32 -0.91 -25.86
CA LYS A 356 15.74 -1.25 -26.03
C LYS A 356 16.18 -1.10 -27.50
N GLN A 357 15.37 -1.57 -28.45
CA GLN A 357 15.66 -1.43 -29.88
C GLN A 357 15.78 0.05 -30.28
N LYS A 358 14.86 0.91 -29.84
CA LYS A 358 14.94 2.35 -30.11
C LYS A 358 16.18 3.02 -29.49
N LEU A 359 16.69 2.50 -28.36
CA LEU A 359 17.98 2.96 -27.81
C LEU A 359 19.16 2.52 -28.69
N GLU A 360 19.08 1.36 -29.34
CA GLU A 360 20.11 0.86 -30.27
C GLU A 360 20.13 1.65 -31.59
N GLU A 361 18.96 2.14 -32.03
CA GLU A 361 18.82 3.00 -33.21
C GLU A 361 19.27 4.45 -32.98
N ALA A 362 19.40 4.88 -31.71
CA ALA A 362 19.83 6.22 -31.36
C ALA A 362 21.32 6.45 -31.68
N ASN A 363 21.62 7.58 -32.33
CA ASN A 363 22.97 7.87 -32.83
C ASN A 363 23.70 8.92 -31.98
N GLY A 364 25.01 8.78 -31.84
CA GLY A 364 25.89 9.74 -31.15
C GLY A 364 26.60 9.17 -29.92
N GLU A 365 27.60 9.87 -29.41
CA GLU A 365 28.40 9.43 -28.26
C GLU A 365 27.55 9.28 -26.99
N VAL A 366 26.65 10.23 -26.75
CA VAL A 366 25.73 10.19 -25.60
C VAL A 366 24.79 8.99 -25.69
N ALA A 367 24.23 8.69 -26.88
CA ALA A 367 23.40 7.51 -27.09
C ALA A 367 24.14 6.20 -26.79
N LYS A 368 25.41 6.07 -27.20
CA LYS A 368 26.24 4.90 -26.88
C LYS A 368 26.40 4.71 -25.37
N LEU A 369 26.72 5.78 -24.63
CA LEU A 369 26.86 5.72 -23.17
C LEU A 369 25.54 5.33 -22.47
N ILE A 370 24.41 5.86 -22.95
CA ILE A 370 23.07 5.53 -22.45
C ILE A 370 22.74 4.05 -22.74
N LEU A 371 23.04 3.55 -23.93
CA LEU A 371 22.84 2.16 -24.30
C LEU A 371 23.71 1.20 -23.47
N GLU A 372 24.98 1.54 -23.24
CA GLU A 372 25.88 0.79 -22.35
C GLU A 372 25.32 0.74 -20.92
N LYS A 373 24.84 1.88 -20.40
CA LYS A 373 24.19 1.95 -19.10
C LYS A 373 22.94 1.06 -19.04
N CYS A 374 22.09 1.14 -20.07
CA CYS A 374 20.90 0.31 -20.23
C CYS A 374 21.26 -1.17 -20.18
N ASN A 375 22.16 -1.64 -21.05
CA ASN A 375 22.62 -3.03 -21.09
C ASN A 375 23.18 -3.51 -19.74
N ARG A 376 23.94 -2.66 -19.04
CA ARG A 376 24.46 -2.95 -17.69
C ARG A 376 23.37 -3.09 -16.63
N ILE A 377 22.27 -2.35 -16.74
CA ILE A 377 21.14 -2.46 -15.80
C ILE A 377 20.41 -3.79 -16.02
N PHE A 378 20.08 -4.11 -17.27
CA PHE A 378 19.35 -5.33 -17.63
C PHE A 378 20.18 -6.60 -17.38
N SER A 379 21.48 -6.61 -17.66
CA SER A 379 22.35 -7.78 -17.43
C SER A 379 22.48 -8.16 -15.96
N LYS A 380 22.22 -7.22 -15.03
CA LYS A 380 22.24 -7.47 -13.58
C LYS A 380 20.90 -7.99 -13.03
N ASN A 381 19.90 -8.21 -13.88
CA ASN A 381 18.57 -8.67 -13.50
C ASN A 381 18.39 -10.13 -13.95
N ASN A 382 18.83 -11.08 -13.14
CA ASN A 382 18.70 -12.51 -13.46
C ASN A 382 17.24 -12.92 -13.69
N GLY A 383 16.32 -12.39 -12.87
CA GLY A 383 14.89 -12.63 -13.02
C GLY A 383 14.32 -12.16 -14.36
N TRP A 384 14.85 -11.06 -14.92
CA TRP A 384 14.49 -10.63 -16.28
C TRP A 384 14.88 -11.68 -17.33
N THR A 385 16.10 -12.21 -17.26
CA THR A 385 16.57 -13.25 -18.18
C THR A 385 15.71 -14.51 -18.10
N GLU A 386 15.37 -14.96 -16.90
CA GLU A 386 14.50 -16.14 -16.74
C GLU A 386 13.07 -15.87 -17.25
N LEU A 387 12.49 -14.70 -16.98
CA LEU A 387 11.17 -14.35 -17.50
C LEU A 387 11.13 -14.23 -19.04
N GLN A 388 12.23 -13.83 -19.68
CA GLN A 388 12.33 -13.89 -21.14
C GLN A 388 12.26 -15.34 -21.64
N LYS A 389 12.89 -16.30 -20.95
CA LYS A 389 12.76 -17.72 -21.29
C LYS A 389 11.33 -18.23 -21.12
N VAL A 390 10.67 -17.88 -20.00
CA VAL A 390 9.25 -18.20 -19.78
C VAL A 390 8.40 -17.71 -20.94
N ASN A 391 8.59 -16.45 -21.34
CA ASN A 391 7.85 -15.86 -22.45
C ASN A 391 8.12 -16.54 -23.80
N SER A 392 9.35 -16.97 -24.06
CA SER A 392 9.68 -17.75 -25.26
C SER A 392 8.95 -19.09 -25.30
N ILE A 393 8.78 -19.74 -24.15
CA ILE A 393 7.99 -20.98 -24.03
C ILE A 393 6.51 -20.68 -24.29
N HIS A 394 5.94 -19.65 -23.66
CA HIS A 394 4.53 -19.28 -23.86
C HIS A 394 4.17 -18.90 -25.30
N ASN A 395 5.11 -18.31 -26.03
CA ASN A 395 4.92 -17.94 -27.43
C ASN A 395 5.29 -19.07 -28.41
N GLY A 396 5.78 -20.21 -27.93
CA GLY A 396 6.22 -21.34 -28.75
C GLY A 396 7.47 -21.06 -29.61
N SER A 397 8.23 -20.00 -29.30
CA SER A 397 9.38 -19.58 -30.10
C SER A 397 10.67 -20.36 -29.79
N VAL A 398 10.77 -21.01 -28.63
CA VAL A 398 11.87 -21.92 -28.30
C VAL A 398 11.32 -23.16 -27.59
N LEU A 399 11.69 -24.35 -28.06
CA LEU A 399 11.38 -25.64 -27.43
C LEU A 399 12.60 -26.13 -26.63
N ASN A 400 12.36 -26.84 -25.51
CA ASN A 400 13.38 -27.42 -24.63
C ASN A 400 14.26 -26.41 -23.85
N VAL A 401 13.67 -25.30 -23.39
CA VAL A 401 14.36 -24.36 -22.48
C VAL A 401 14.05 -24.74 -21.03
N ASN A 402 15.10 -24.96 -20.23
CA ASN A 402 14.95 -25.08 -18.78
C ASN A 402 14.90 -23.67 -18.15
N VAL A 403 13.91 -23.44 -17.29
CA VAL A 403 13.74 -22.20 -16.54
C VAL A 403 13.77 -22.54 -15.06
N GLU A 404 14.97 -22.55 -14.47
CA GLU A 404 15.09 -22.73 -13.03
C GLU A 404 14.55 -21.49 -12.30
N PRO A 405 13.75 -21.65 -11.25
CA PRO A 405 13.48 -22.88 -10.47
C PRO A 405 12.15 -23.60 -10.82
N TYR A 406 11.54 -23.35 -11.98
CA TYR A 406 10.17 -23.75 -12.28
C TYR A 406 10.04 -25.10 -12.98
N ASP A 407 8.99 -25.83 -12.62
CA ASP A 407 8.50 -26.96 -13.40
C ASP A 407 7.41 -26.53 -14.40
N SER A 408 6.94 -27.46 -15.23
CA SER A 408 5.90 -27.18 -16.23
C SER A 408 4.57 -26.71 -15.61
N ASN A 409 4.23 -27.12 -14.39
CA ASN A 409 3.00 -26.70 -13.72
C ASN A 409 3.11 -25.24 -13.26
N ASP A 410 4.28 -24.82 -12.79
CA ASP A 410 4.53 -23.43 -12.38
C ASP A 410 4.49 -22.47 -13.58
N LEU A 411 5.10 -22.85 -14.71
CA LEU A 411 5.22 -22.01 -15.89
C LEU A 411 3.86 -21.57 -16.46
N VAL A 412 2.83 -22.42 -16.36
CA VAL A 412 1.48 -22.11 -16.85
C VAL A 412 0.88 -20.89 -16.15
N TYR A 413 1.26 -20.59 -14.91
CA TYR A 413 0.75 -19.46 -14.13
C TYR A 413 1.44 -18.13 -14.44
N MET A 414 2.50 -18.12 -15.25
CA MET A 414 3.32 -16.93 -15.49
C MET A 414 2.81 -16.02 -16.61
N LYS A 415 1.68 -16.33 -17.23
CA LYS A 415 1.13 -15.56 -18.37
C LYS A 415 0.92 -14.08 -18.05
N TYR A 416 0.61 -13.78 -16.78
CA TYR A 416 0.44 -12.42 -16.23
C TYR A 416 1.45 -12.11 -15.12
N ALA A 417 2.63 -12.74 -15.16
CA ALA A 417 3.70 -12.46 -14.21
C ALA A 417 4.12 -10.98 -14.25
N PRO A 418 4.20 -10.30 -13.10
CA PRO A 418 4.63 -8.90 -13.06
C PRO A 418 6.13 -8.77 -13.33
N ILE A 419 6.50 -7.71 -14.05
CA ILE A 419 7.89 -7.27 -14.25
C ILE A 419 8.17 -5.89 -13.64
N THR A 420 7.19 -5.32 -12.93
CA THR A 420 7.24 -3.98 -12.35
C THR A 420 6.74 -4.00 -10.90
N SER A 421 7.28 -3.08 -10.08
CA SER A 421 6.88 -2.86 -8.69
C SER A 421 5.75 -1.82 -8.53
N VAL A 422 5.13 -1.41 -9.64
CA VAL A 422 4.23 -0.24 -9.70
C VAL A 422 3.01 -0.42 -8.80
N ASP A 423 2.56 -1.66 -8.56
CA ASP A 423 1.45 -1.90 -7.64
C ASP A 423 1.77 -1.51 -6.20
N VAL A 424 3.02 -1.68 -5.75
CA VAL A 424 3.43 -1.22 -4.41
C VAL A 424 3.54 0.30 -4.37
N GLU A 425 4.08 0.92 -5.42
CA GLU A 425 4.14 2.39 -5.53
C GLU A 425 2.75 3.04 -5.46
N ARG A 426 1.74 2.42 -6.10
CA ARG A 426 0.34 2.84 -6.01
C ARG A 426 -0.22 2.78 -4.60
N SER A 427 0.16 1.76 -3.83
CA SER A 427 -0.27 1.65 -2.43
C SER A 427 0.24 2.82 -1.57
N PHE A 428 1.41 3.38 -1.90
CA PHE A 428 1.91 4.61 -1.25
C PHE A 428 1.13 5.86 -1.63
N SER A 429 0.56 5.92 -2.84
CA SER A 429 -0.32 7.04 -3.22
C SER A 429 -1.58 7.09 -2.35
N MET A 430 -2.11 5.93 -1.97
CA MET A 430 -3.21 5.88 -0.98
C MET A 430 -2.76 6.35 0.40
N TYR A 431 -1.49 6.13 0.77
CA TYR A 431 -0.91 6.63 2.02
C TYR A 431 -1.07 8.14 2.15
N LYS A 432 -0.83 8.89 1.05
CA LYS A 432 -1.00 10.36 1.03
C LYS A 432 -2.43 10.79 1.33
N ASN A 433 -3.43 10.06 0.81
CA ASN A 433 -4.84 10.33 1.09
C ASN A 433 -5.22 9.99 2.55
N ILE A 434 -4.62 8.93 3.10
CA ILE A 434 -4.89 8.45 4.47
C ILE A 434 -4.18 9.30 5.53
N LEU A 435 -3.02 9.88 5.21
CA LEU A 435 -2.28 10.78 6.11
C LEU A 435 -2.62 12.27 5.93
N ALA A 436 -3.73 12.59 5.26
CA ALA A 436 -4.18 13.97 5.15
C ALA A 436 -4.36 14.62 6.55
N PRO A 437 -4.21 15.96 6.68
CA PRO A 437 -4.22 16.67 7.97
C PRO A 437 -5.48 16.46 8.83
N ASN A 438 -6.57 15.94 8.24
CA ASN A 438 -7.81 15.61 8.92
C ASN A 438 -7.82 14.21 9.59
N ARG A 439 -6.73 13.43 9.49
CA ARG A 439 -6.58 12.04 9.98
C ARG A 439 -5.35 11.88 10.92
N MET A 440 -5.24 12.75 11.92
CA MET A 440 -4.04 12.88 12.79
C MET A 440 -4.01 11.96 14.03
N SER A 441 -4.92 10.99 14.17
CA SER A 441 -5.09 10.21 15.42
C SER A 441 -4.65 8.74 15.34
N PHE A 442 -3.95 8.34 14.28
CA PHE A 442 -3.43 6.98 14.17
C PHE A 442 -2.11 6.82 14.95
N ASN A 443 -1.98 5.72 15.69
CA ASN A 443 -0.68 5.18 16.04
C ASN A 443 -0.22 4.22 14.92
N GLU A 444 1.05 3.85 14.90
CA GLU A 444 1.63 3.04 13.83
C GLU A 444 0.88 1.71 13.64
N ASN A 445 0.62 0.98 14.72
CA ASN A 445 -0.11 -0.29 14.66
C ASN A 445 -1.54 -0.18 14.11
N ASN A 446 -2.25 0.90 14.41
CA ASN A 446 -3.59 1.13 13.87
C ASN A 446 -3.53 1.52 12.40
N LEU A 447 -2.52 2.32 12.01
CA LEU A 447 -2.33 2.77 10.65
C LEU A 447 -2.00 1.60 9.72
N THR A 448 -1.10 0.70 10.12
CA THR A 448 -0.73 -0.47 9.31
C THR A 448 -1.94 -1.37 9.03
N LYS A 449 -2.77 -1.63 10.04
CA LYS A 449 -4.04 -2.36 9.86
C LYS A 449 -5.02 -1.60 8.96
N TYR A 450 -5.13 -0.28 9.14
CA TYR A 450 -6.00 0.56 8.30
C TYR A 450 -5.58 0.56 6.85
N MET A 451 -4.28 0.57 6.58
CA MET A 451 -3.76 0.43 5.22
C MET A 451 -4.25 -0.87 4.59
N VAL A 452 -4.10 -2.01 5.27
CA VAL A 452 -4.56 -3.31 4.73
C VAL A 452 -6.07 -3.32 4.48
N VAL A 453 -6.87 -2.90 5.45
CA VAL A 453 -8.34 -2.91 5.30
C VAL A 453 -8.80 -1.95 4.21
N ASN A 454 -8.32 -0.71 4.19
CA ASN A 454 -8.67 0.26 3.18
C ASN A 454 -8.23 -0.21 1.78
N SER A 455 -7.03 -0.78 1.67
CA SER A 455 -6.49 -1.29 0.41
C SER A 455 -7.30 -2.45 -0.15
N PHE A 456 -7.80 -3.35 0.70
CA PHE A 456 -8.63 -4.47 0.25
C PHE A 456 -9.89 -4.04 -0.52
N PHE A 457 -10.43 -2.85 -0.19
CA PHE A 457 -11.62 -2.30 -0.83
C PHE A 457 -11.32 -1.32 -1.98
N ASN A 458 -10.10 -0.77 -2.05
CA ASN A 458 -9.79 0.40 -2.89
C ASN A 458 -8.56 0.23 -3.83
N ILE A 459 -7.80 -0.86 -3.75
CA ILE A 459 -6.75 -1.26 -4.72
C ILE A 459 -7.34 -2.25 -5.72
#